data_AF-A0A6A3CAD3-F1
#
_entry.id   AF-A0A6A3CAD3-F1
#
_cell.length_a   1.000
_cell.length_b   1.000
_cell.length_c   1.000
_cell.angle_alpha   90.00
_cell.angle_beta   90.00
_cell.angle_gamma   90.00
#
_symmetry.space_group_name_H-M   'P 1'
#
loop_
_entity.id
_entity.type
_entity.pdbx_description
1 polymer ?
#
loop_
_entity_poly.entity_id
_entity_poly.type
_entity_poly.pdbx_seq_one_letter_code
_entity_poly.pdbx_strand_id
1 'polypeptide(L)'
;METILPELKSSLSLTLQLFFPFAGYLVLPPPPQMPSILYTEGDYVALVVYDSTADFNHLVADHARHCREFQALVPNSPPAIATSRSNGCKHMQRPTMAVQVTIFPNVGISIGVGFSHIAADGRTLAHFMKSWHRFINLKGI
;
A
#
# COMPACT_ATOMS: atom_id res chain seq x y z
N MET A 1 -8.69 -13.23 15.66
CA MET A 1 -8.48 -12.17 14.64
C MET A 1 -8.15 -10.82 15.24
N GLU A 2 -8.55 -10.54 16.50
CA GLU A 2 -8.26 -9.28 17.20
C GLU A 2 -6.77 -8.95 17.34
N THR A 3 -5.87 -9.94 17.27
CA THR A 3 -4.40 -9.73 17.39
C THR A 3 -3.70 -9.39 16.08
N ILE A 4 -4.20 -9.87 14.93
CA ILE A 4 -3.48 -9.77 13.64
C ILE A 4 -3.47 -8.34 13.08
N LEU A 5 -4.59 -7.60 13.16
CA LEU A 5 -4.66 -6.25 12.59
C LEU A 5 -3.74 -5.25 13.32
N PRO A 6 -3.70 -5.21 14.67
CA PRO A 6 -2.72 -4.40 15.40
C PRO A 6 -1.26 -4.77 15.06
N GLU A 7 -0.95 -6.06 14.93
CA GLU A 7 0.39 -6.54 14.57
C GLU A 7 0.78 -6.13 13.14
N LEU A 8 -0.13 -6.28 12.17
CA LEU A 8 0.07 -5.83 10.79
C LEU A 8 0.31 -4.32 10.73
N LYS A 9 -0.51 -3.52 11.43
CA LYS A 9 -0.33 -2.06 11.51
C LYS A 9 1.04 -1.69 12.09
N SER A 10 1.40 -2.30 13.20
CA SER A 10 2.64 -1.97 13.90
C SER A 10 3.89 -2.42 13.15
N SER A 11 3.88 -3.63 12.58
CA SER A 11 4.98 -4.13 11.73
C SER A 11 5.12 -3.33 10.43
N LEU A 12 4.01 -2.90 9.83
CA LEU A 12 4.03 -2.03 8.65
C LEU A 12 4.67 -0.69 8.99
N SER A 13 4.27 -0.08 10.11
CA SER A 13 4.86 1.17 10.61
C SER A 13 6.38 1.06 10.81
N LEU A 14 6.86 -0.02 11.43
CA LEU A 14 8.30 -0.26 11.60
C LEU A 14 9.02 -0.44 10.27
N THR A 15 8.39 -1.15 9.32
CA THR A 15 8.98 -1.37 7.99
C THR A 15 9.09 -0.06 7.22
N LEU A 16 8.08 0.78 7.29
CA LEU A 16 8.07 2.09 6.62
C LEU A 16 9.17 3.03 7.13
N GLN A 17 9.72 2.82 8.34
CA GLN A 17 10.90 3.59 8.78
C GLN A 17 12.13 3.28 7.92
N LEU A 18 12.26 2.04 7.43
CA LEU A 18 13.34 1.64 6.52
C LEU A 18 13.02 1.93 5.04
N PHE A 19 11.72 1.99 4.71
CA PHE A 19 11.22 2.19 3.35
C PHE A 19 10.33 3.45 3.28
N PHE A 20 10.80 4.54 3.87
CA PHE A 20 10.02 5.79 3.99
C PHE A 20 9.51 6.37 2.65
N PRO A 21 10.13 6.15 1.48
CA PRO A 21 9.56 6.61 0.21
C PRO A 21 8.17 6.03 -0.08
N PHE A 22 7.81 4.86 0.48
CA PHE A 22 6.47 4.29 0.36
C PHE A 22 5.41 4.99 1.21
N ALA A 23 5.80 5.71 2.27
CA ALA A 23 4.89 6.55 3.03
C ALA A 23 4.72 7.96 2.44
N GLY A 24 5.55 8.33 1.46
CA GLY A 24 5.55 9.65 0.85
C GLY A 24 4.59 9.81 -0.33
N TYR A 25 4.79 10.93 -1.02
CA TYR A 25 4.04 11.34 -2.19
C TYR A 25 4.97 11.58 -3.37
N LEU A 26 4.57 11.12 -4.55
CA LEU A 26 5.12 11.60 -5.80
C LEU A 26 4.64 13.03 -6.04
N VAL A 27 5.57 13.97 -6.07
CA VAL A 27 5.34 15.39 -6.35
C VAL A 27 5.64 15.64 -7.83
N LEU A 28 4.64 16.15 -8.55
CA LEU A 28 4.73 16.55 -9.95
C LEU A 28 4.59 18.08 -10.03
N PRO A 29 5.71 18.82 -10.01
CA PRO A 29 5.68 20.26 -10.21
C PRO A 29 5.51 20.61 -11.70
N PRO A 30 5.12 21.86 -12.03
CA PRO A 30 5.14 22.32 -13.40
C PRO A 30 6.59 22.38 -13.95
N PRO A 31 6.80 22.14 -15.25
CA PRO A 31 8.11 22.33 -15.88
C PRO A 31 8.67 23.74 -15.63
N PRO A 32 10.00 23.90 -15.49
CA PRO A 32 11.05 22.91 -15.74
C PRO A 32 11.42 22.05 -14.52
N GLN A 33 10.68 22.14 -13.42
CA GLN A 33 11.02 21.44 -12.19
C GLN A 33 10.85 19.92 -12.37
N MET A 34 11.78 19.15 -11.81
CA MET A 34 11.77 17.70 -11.91
C MET A 34 10.82 17.07 -10.88
N PRO A 35 10.10 15.99 -11.25
CA PRO A 35 9.39 15.16 -10.30
C PRO A 35 10.29 14.64 -9.18
N SER A 36 9.74 14.51 -7.98
CA SER A 36 10.44 13.94 -6.84
C SER A 36 9.50 13.14 -5.94
N ILE A 37 10.06 12.29 -5.10
CA ILE A 37 9.32 11.64 -4.01
C ILE A 37 9.63 12.41 -2.74
N LEU A 38 8.59 12.90 -2.08
CA LEU A 38 8.69 13.65 -0.85
C LEU A 38 8.00 12.89 0.28
N TYR A 39 8.69 12.75 1.39
CA TYR A 39 8.12 12.30 2.65
C TYR A 39 8.32 13.42 3.68
N THR A 40 7.25 13.75 4.39
CA THR A 40 7.22 14.71 5.50
C THR A 40 6.73 14.01 6.76
N GLU A 41 7.16 14.48 7.93
CA GLU A 41 6.62 13.96 9.19
C GLU A 41 5.09 14.09 9.24
N GLY A 42 4.42 13.00 9.56
CA GLY A 42 2.96 12.88 9.53
C GLY A 42 2.39 12.28 8.25
N ASP A 43 3.20 12.13 7.18
CA ASP A 43 2.80 11.35 6.02
C ASP A 43 2.61 9.87 6.39
N TYR A 44 1.67 9.20 5.72
CA TYR A 44 1.23 7.86 6.08
C TYR A 44 0.87 7.03 4.85
N VAL A 45 0.90 5.70 5.03
CA VAL A 45 0.33 4.76 4.06
C VAL A 45 -1.12 4.46 4.45
N ALA A 46 -2.03 4.60 3.49
CA ALA A 46 -3.41 4.17 3.70
C ALA A 46 -3.47 2.64 3.85
N LEU A 47 -3.92 2.17 5.02
CA LEU A 47 -4.20 0.77 5.28
C LEU A 47 -5.71 0.61 5.47
N VAL A 48 -6.39 0.01 4.48
CA VAL A 48 -7.83 -0.26 4.52
C VAL A 48 -8.09 -1.72 4.86
N VAL A 49 -9.16 -1.97 5.60
CA VAL A 49 -9.57 -3.32 6.02
C VAL A 49 -10.99 -3.57 5.54
N TYR A 50 -11.22 -4.72 4.90
CA TYR A 50 -12.53 -5.16 4.44
C TYR A 50 -12.79 -6.60 4.87
N ASP A 51 -14.05 -6.94 5.08
CA ASP A 51 -14.51 -8.32 5.11
C ASP A 51 -15.01 -8.72 3.72
N SER A 52 -14.76 -9.97 3.33
CA SER A 52 -15.21 -10.54 2.07
C SER A 52 -15.95 -11.84 2.30
N THR A 53 -17.07 -11.99 1.59
CA THR A 53 -17.84 -13.24 1.52
C THR A 53 -17.51 -14.04 0.26
N ALA A 54 -16.52 -13.62 -0.52
CA ALA A 54 -16.10 -14.36 -1.72
C ALA A 54 -15.49 -15.70 -1.34
N ASP A 55 -15.61 -16.70 -2.23
CA ASP A 55 -15.06 -18.03 -2.01
C ASP A 55 -13.52 -17.99 -2.07
N PHE A 56 -12.89 -18.06 -0.90
CA PHE A 56 -11.43 -18.03 -0.79
C PHE A 56 -10.76 -19.19 -1.52
N ASN A 57 -11.34 -20.40 -1.48
CA ASN A 57 -10.75 -21.57 -2.12
C ASN A 57 -10.76 -21.42 -3.64
N HIS A 58 -11.84 -20.86 -4.20
CA HIS A 58 -11.89 -20.45 -5.60
C HIS A 58 -10.80 -19.41 -5.94
N LEU A 59 -10.63 -18.39 -5.09
CA LEU A 59 -9.67 -17.30 -5.30
C LEU A 59 -8.19 -17.71 -5.18
N VAL A 60 -7.86 -18.85 -4.58
CA VAL A 60 -6.47 -19.35 -4.48
C VAL A 60 -6.19 -20.56 -5.36
N ALA A 61 -7.21 -21.21 -5.93
CA ALA A 61 -7.04 -22.39 -6.78
C ALA A 61 -6.29 -22.10 -8.09
N ASP A 62 -5.60 -23.10 -8.63
CA ASP A 62 -4.82 -22.98 -9.86
C ASP A 62 -5.69 -23.23 -11.12
N HIS A 63 -6.67 -22.35 -11.34
CA HIS A 63 -7.48 -22.35 -12.56
C HIS A 63 -7.77 -20.92 -13.04
N ALA A 64 -8.28 -20.80 -14.28
CA ALA A 64 -8.66 -19.52 -14.86
C ALA A 64 -9.85 -18.88 -14.11
N ARG A 65 -9.76 -17.58 -13.88
CA ARG A 65 -10.73 -16.76 -13.12
C ARG A 65 -10.87 -15.37 -13.74
N HIS A 66 -11.95 -14.67 -13.45
CA HIS A 66 -12.14 -13.32 -13.95
C HIS A 66 -11.28 -12.32 -13.16
N CYS A 67 -10.53 -11.47 -13.87
CA CYS A 67 -9.67 -10.47 -13.23
C CYS A 67 -10.42 -9.50 -12.29
N ARG A 68 -11.71 -9.25 -12.55
CA ARG A 68 -12.57 -8.41 -11.71
C ARG A 68 -12.73 -8.96 -10.29
N GLU A 69 -12.63 -10.28 -10.10
CA GLU A 69 -12.69 -10.91 -8.78
C GLU A 69 -11.52 -10.47 -7.89
N PHE A 70 -10.36 -10.20 -8.48
CA PHE A 70 -9.16 -9.74 -7.78
C PHE A 70 -9.10 -8.21 -7.63
N GLN A 71 -9.84 -7.45 -8.43
CA GLN A 71 -9.90 -5.98 -8.30
C GLN A 71 -10.45 -5.56 -6.93
N ALA A 72 -11.35 -6.35 -6.35
CA ALA A 72 -11.87 -6.11 -5.00
C ALA A 72 -10.86 -6.39 -3.88
N LEU A 73 -9.74 -7.06 -4.19
CA LEU A 73 -8.71 -7.47 -3.21
C LEU A 73 -7.50 -6.54 -3.18
N VAL A 74 -7.48 -5.49 -4.01
CA VAL A 74 -6.40 -4.50 -4.07
C VAL A 74 -6.94 -3.12 -3.68
N PRO A 75 -6.11 -2.28 -3.03
CA PRO A 75 -6.54 -0.95 -2.64
C PRO A 75 -6.82 -0.11 -3.89
N ASN A 76 -7.88 0.69 -3.84
CA ASN A 76 -8.09 1.74 -4.82
C ASN A 76 -6.92 2.73 -4.76
N SER A 77 -6.44 3.18 -5.91
CA SER A 77 -5.43 4.23 -5.96
C SER A 77 -6.00 5.49 -5.28
N PRO A 78 -5.36 6.04 -4.23
CA PRO A 78 -5.83 7.28 -3.65
C PRO A 78 -5.89 8.38 -4.71
N PRO A 79 -6.91 9.25 -4.68
CA PRO A 79 -7.01 10.33 -5.64
C PRO A 79 -5.79 11.25 -5.53
N ALA A 80 -5.36 11.78 -6.66
CA ALA A 80 -4.29 12.76 -6.66
C ALA A 80 -4.74 14.05 -5.96
N ILE A 81 -3.88 14.56 -5.09
CA ILE A 81 -4.10 15.81 -4.37
C ILE A 81 -3.52 16.94 -5.24
N ALA A 82 -4.38 17.83 -5.71
CA ALA A 82 -3.95 19.04 -6.40
C ALA A 82 -3.84 20.18 -5.37
N THR A 83 -2.62 20.61 -5.07
CA THR A 83 -2.40 21.79 -4.22
C THR A 83 -2.10 22.99 -5.10
N SER A 84 -2.80 24.10 -4.83
CA SER A 84 -2.50 25.39 -5.46
C SER A 84 -1.54 26.13 -4.54
N ARG A 85 -0.33 26.44 -5.02
CA ARG A 85 0.58 27.32 -4.29
C ARG A 85 0.19 28.79 -4.51
N SER A 86 0.66 29.67 -3.63
CA SER A 86 0.39 31.12 -3.67
C SER A 86 0.79 31.81 -4.99
N ASN A 87 1.63 31.18 -5.81
CA ASN A 87 2.03 31.64 -7.14
C ASN A 87 1.12 31.14 -8.28
N GLY A 88 -0.01 30.49 -7.99
CA GLY A 88 -0.95 29.95 -8.98
C GLY A 88 -0.50 28.64 -9.65
N CYS A 89 0.69 28.12 -9.31
CA CYS A 89 1.16 26.84 -9.83
C CYS A 89 0.46 25.67 -9.13
N LYS A 90 -0.12 24.77 -9.93
CA LYS A 90 -0.72 23.52 -9.45
C LYS A 90 0.37 22.47 -9.28
N HIS A 91 0.54 21.98 -8.06
CA HIS A 91 1.36 20.80 -7.78
C HIS A 91 0.44 19.61 -7.63
N MET A 92 0.73 18.52 -8.34
CA MET A 92 0.01 17.26 -8.17
C MET A 92 0.81 16.35 -7.25
N GLN A 93 0.16 15.85 -6.22
CA GLN A 93 0.71 14.87 -5.30
C GLN A 93 -0.06 13.57 -5.42
N ARG A 94 0.64 12.44 -5.40
CA ARG A 94 0.03 11.10 -5.40
C ARG A 94 0.72 10.22 -4.38
N PRO A 95 0.00 9.53 -3.48
CA PRO A 95 0.61 8.56 -2.59
C PRO A 95 1.41 7.52 -3.38
N THR A 96 2.56 7.14 -2.85
CA THR A 96 3.43 6.14 -3.48
C THR A 96 3.00 4.71 -3.18
N MET A 97 2.25 4.47 -2.09
CA MET A 97 1.71 3.16 -1.72
C MET A 97 0.34 3.28 -1.01
N ALA A 98 -0.48 2.25 -1.19
CA ALA A 98 -1.63 1.92 -0.36
C ALA A 98 -1.65 0.42 -0.12
N VAL A 99 -2.23 0.00 1.01
CA VAL A 99 -2.34 -1.41 1.41
C VAL A 99 -3.79 -1.72 1.78
N GLN A 100 -4.26 -2.88 1.36
CA GLN A 100 -5.56 -3.42 1.72
C GLN A 100 -5.38 -4.76 2.40
N VAL A 101 -6.08 -4.97 3.52
CA VAL A 101 -6.23 -6.27 4.16
C VAL A 101 -7.68 -6.72 3.99
N THR A 102 -7.90 -7.81 3.27
CA THR A 102 -9.22 -8.40 3.08
C THR A 102 -9.33 -9.67 3.90
N ILE A 103 -10.33 -9.72 4.77
CA ILE A 103 -10.62 -10.80 5.71
C ILE A 103 -11.63 -11.76 5.09
N PHE A 104 -11.32 -13.05 5.12
CA PHE A 104 -12.22 -14.13 4.76
C PHE A 104 -12.54 -14.92 6.04
N PRO A 105 -13.72 -14.71 6.64
CA PRO A 105 -14.04 -15.24 7.96
C PRO A 105 -13.81 -16.76 8.06
N ASN A 106 -13.06 -17.18 9.09
CA ASN A 106 -12.70 -18.58 9.37
C ASN A 106 -11.85 -19.29 8.30
N VAL A 107 -11.35 -18.56 7.29
CA VAL A 107 -10.54 -19.15 6.22
C VAL A 107 -9.15 -18.51 6.14
N GLY A 108 -9.06 -17.19 6.05
CA GLY A 108 -7.77 -16.53 5.86
C GLY A 108 -7.86 -15.03 5.60
N ILE A 109 -6.75 -14.47 5.12
CA ILE A 109 -6.65 -13.06 4.72
C ILE A 109 -5.96 -12.94 3.36
N SER A 110 -6.27 -11.86 2.65
CA SER A 110 -5.51 -11.38 1.49
C SER A 110 -4.90 -10.03 1.83
N ILE A 111 -3.67 -9.78 1.37
CA ILE A 111 -3.00 -8.48 1.48
C ILE A 111 -2.75 -7.96 0.06
N GLY A 112 -3.54 -6.95 -0.33
CA GLY A 112 -3.36 -6.23 -1.59
C GLY A 112 -2.46 -5.02 -1.41
N VAL A 113 -1.48 -4.85 -2.30
CA VAL A 113 -0.58 -3.68 -2.29
C VAL A 113 -0.67 -2.97 -3.63
N GLY A 114 -1.08 -1.70 -3.59
CA GLY A 114 -1.01 -0.79 -4.72
C GLY A 114 0.16 0.16 -4.51
N PHE A 115 1.03 0.32 -5.51
CA PHE A 115 2.18 1.22 -5.40
C PHE A 115 2.53 1.86 -6.75
N SER A 116 3.24 2.98 -6.70
CA SER A 116 3.73 3.68 -7.89
C SER A 116 5.04 3.07 -8.37
N HIS A 117 5.08 2.65 -9.63
CA HIS A 117 6.31 2.12 -10.25
C HIS A 117 7.43 3.18 -10.39
N ILE A 118 7.11 4.46 -10.19
CA ILE A 118 8.11 5.53 -10.09
C ILE A 118 8.89 5.43 -8.77
N ALA A 119 8.26 4.95 -7.70
CA ALA A 119 8.89 4.81 -6.39
C ALA A 119 9.70 3.52 -6.26
N ALA A 120 9.31 2.47 -6.96
CA ALA A 120 9.93 1.15 -6.82
C ALA A 120 9.74 0.29 -8.08
N ASP A 121 10.69 -0.59 -8.32
CA ASP A 121 10.52 -1.75 -9.19
C ASP A 121 10.02 -2.97 -8.40
N GLY A 122 9.75 -4.08 -9.09
CA GLY A 122 9.30 -5.31 -8.45
C GLY A 122 10.29 -5.90 -7.44
N ARG A 123 11.59 -5.66 -7.60
CA ARG A 123 12.63 -6.14 -6.66
C ARG A 123 12.57 -5.37 -5.35
N THR A 124 12.41 -4.06 -5.43
CA THR A 124 12.24 -3.18 -4.28
C THR A 124 10.97 -3.53 -3.51
N LEU A 125 9.85 -3.77 -4.20
CA LEU A 125 8.62 -4.25 -3.57
C LEU A 125 8.83 -5.61 -2.88
N ALA A 126 9.45 -6.57 -3.55
CA ALA A 126 9.71 -7.89 -2.96
C ALA A 126 10.60 -7.79 -1.71
N HIS A 127 11.58 -6.89 -1.71
CA HIS A 127 12.42 -6.62 -0.54
C HIS A 127 11.60 -6.00 0.61
N PHE A 128 10.74 -5.03 0.31
CA PHE A 128 9.81 -4.46 1.29
C PHE A 128 8.91 -5.51 1.92
N MET A 129 8.29 -6.39 1.12
CA MET A 129 7.41 -7.46 1.63
C MET A 129 8.16 -8.45 2.54
N LYS A 130 9.41 -8.81 2.20
CA LYS A 130 10.25 -9.67 3.05
C LYS A 130 10.63 -8.99 4.37
N SER A 131 10.99 -7.72 4.33
CA SER A 131 11.29 -6.93 5.53
C SER A 131 10.06 -6.76 6.41
N TRP A 132 8.89 -6.52 5.81
CA TRP A 132 7.63 -6.42 6.54
C TRP A 132 7.29 -7.71 7.28
N HIS A 133 7.37 -8.84 6.60
CA HIS A 133 7.16 -10.15 7.23
C HIS A 133 8.12 -10.37 8.42
N ARG A 134 9.40 -9.96 8.29
CA ARG A 134 10.37 -10.11 9.38
C ARG A 134 9.98 -9.31 10.64
N PHE A 135 9.42 -8.11 10.49
CA PHE A 135 8.94 -7.31 11.62
C PHE A 135 7.69 -7.88 12.30
N ILE A 136 6.90 -8.69 11.60
CA ILE A 136 5.81 -9.48 12.22
C ILE A 136 6.45 -10.55 13.13
N ASN A 137 7.42 -11.31 12.62
CA ASN A 137 8.05 -12.40 13.38
C ASN A 137 8.92 -11.93 14.56
N LEU A 138 9.51 -10.73 14.48
CA LEU A 138 10.27 -10.14 15.59
C LEU A 138 9.39 -9.77 16.81
N LYS A 139 8.07 -9.78 16.65
CA LYS A 139 7.10 -9.59 17.74
C LYS A 139 6.55 -10.88 18.34
N GLY A 140 7.03 -12.04 17.88
CA GLY A 140 6.73 -13.35 18.47
C GLY A 140 5.40 -13.95 18.00
N ILE A 141 5.48 -14.75 16.94
CA ILE A 141 4.63 -15.93 16.69
C ILE A 141 5.56 -17.13 16.61
#